data_AF-Q9R4G9-F1
#
_entry.id   AF-Q9R4G9-F1
#
_cell.length_a   1.000
_cell.length_b   1.000
_cell.length_c   1.000
_cell.angle_alpha   90.00
_cell.angle_beta   90.00
_cell.angle_gamma   90.00
#
_symmetry.space_group_name_H-M   'P 1'
#
loop_
_entity.id
_entity.type
_entity.pdbx_description
1 polymer ?
#
loop_
_entity_poly.entity_id
_entity_poly.type
_entity_poly.pdbx_seq_one_letter_code
_entity_poly.pdbx_strand_id
1 'polypeptide(L)' 'MKLELGNFYVEEIVFGEKTSFKDGVLTINKQEALDYVM' A
#
# COMPACT_ATOMS: atom_id res chain seq x y z
N MET A 1 6.18 18.69 6.77
CA MET A 1 5.57 18.57 5.42
C MET A 1 4.98 17.18 5.30
N LYS A 2 3.66 17.04 5.16
CA LYS A 2 3.00 15.76 4.88
C LYS A 2 2.90 15.63 3.35
N LEU A 3 3.56 14.62 2.78
CA LEU A 3 3.30 14.21 1.40
C LEU A 3 1.95 13.49 1.42
N GLU A 4 0.93 14.11 0.83
CA GLU A 4 -0.37 13.48 0.65
C GLU A 4 -0.30 12.62 -0.61
N LEU A 5 -0.35 11.30 -0.43
CA LEU A 5 -0.52 10.36 -1.54
C LEU A 5 -1.92 10.65 -2.12
N GLY A 6 -1.99 11.34 -3.27
CA GLY A 6 -3.24 11.61 -3.97
C GLY A 6 -3.91 10.31 -4.45
N ASN A 7 -5.07 10.40 -5.09
CA ASN A 7 -5.65 9.22 -5.75
C ASN A 7 -4.73 8.81 -6.91
N PHE A 8 -4.15 7.61 -6.82
CA PHE A 8 -3.31 7.02 -7.86
C PHE A 8 -3.94 5.72 -8.35
N TYR A 9 -3.69 5.39 -9.61
CA TYR A 9 -4.22 4.18 -10.21
C TYR A 9 -3.37 2.98 -9.78
N VAL A 10 -4.03 1.95 -9.27
CA VAL A 10 -3.41 0.68 -8.89
C VAL A 10 -3.98 -0.40 -9.79
N GLU A 11 -3.10 -1.06 -10.52
CA GLU A 11 -3.46 -2.17 -11.41
C GLU A 11 -3.70 -3.44 -10.62
N GLU A 12 -2.85 -3.70 -9.62
CA GLU A 12 -2.90 -4.92 -8.81
C GLU A 12 -2.53 -4.63 -7.35
N ILE A 13 -3.22 -5.30 -6.41
CA ILE A 13 -2.94 -5.21 -4.98
C ILE A 13 -2.52 -6.59 -4.48
N VAL A 14 -1.36 -6.65 -3.83
CA VAL A 14 -0.81 -7.88 -3.24
C VAL A 14 -0.37 -7.66 -1.80
N PHE A 15 -0.35 -8.74 -1.02
CA PHE A 15 0.18 -8.69 0.34
C PHE A 15 1.63 -9.18 0.39
N GLY A 16 2.51 -8.41 1.03
CA GLY A 16 3.92 -8.73 1.15
C GLY A 16 4.52 -8.36 2.51
N GLU A 17 5.84 -8.39 2.58
CA GLU A 17 6.60 -8.07 3.80
C GLU A 17 6.71 -6.58 4.09
N LYS A 18 6.49 -5.72 3.10
CA LYS A 18 6.65 -4.27 3.23
C LYS A 18 5.72 -3.53 2.28
N THR A 19 5.19 -2.41 2.73
CA THR A 19 4.33 -1.56 1.92
C THR A 19 5.16 -0.86 0.85
N SER A 20 4.82 -1.06 -0.42
CA SER A 20 5.51 -0.45 -1.55
C SER A 20 4.60 -0.35 -2.77
N PHE A 21 4.86 0.64 -3.62
CA PHE A 21 4.20 0.77 -4.91
C PHE A 21 5.25 0.77 -6.01
N LYS A 22 5.11 -0.13 -6.98
CA LYS A 22 6.04 -0.24 -8.10
C LYS A 22 5.32 -0.83 -9.32
N ASP A 23 5.51 -0.22 -10.49
CA ASP A 23 5.00 -0.70 -11.78
C ASP A 23 3.49 -1.05 -11.74
N GLY A 24 2.67 -0.19 -11.12
CA GLY A 24 1.22 -0.39 -11.02
C GLY A 24 0.77 -1.36 -9.92
N VAL A 25 1.71 -2.05 -9.27
CA VAL A 25 1.42 -3.01 -8.20
C VAL A 25 1.61 -2.37 -6.83
N LEU A 26 0.55 -2.36 -6.02
CA LEU A 26 0.59 -1.96 -4.62
C LEU A 26 0.80 -3.20 -3.75
N THR A 27 1.99 -3.33 -3.19
CA THR A 27 2.26 -4.32 -2.14
C THR A 27 1.91 -3.69 -0.79
N ILE A 28 1.09 -4.37 0.00
CA ILE A 28 0.69 -3.94 1.33
C ILE A 28 1.29 -4.89 2.36
N ASN A 29 1.91 -4.36 3.41
CA ASN A 29 2.31 -5.17 4.55
C ASN A 29 1.07 -5.67 5.30
N LYS A 30 0.99 -6.99 5.52
CA LYS A 30 -0.15 -7.61 6.19
C LYS A 30 -0.37 -7.11 7.62
N GLN A 31 0.70 -6.94 8.38
CA GLN A 31 0.62 -6.52 9.77
C GLN A 31 0.16 -5.07 9.89
N GLU A 32 0.71 -4.16 9.06
CA GLU A 32 0.28 -2.76 9.01
C GLU A 32 -1.20 -2.65 8.59
N ALA A 33 -1.64 -3.45 7.62
CA ALA A 33 -3.04 -3.47 7.19
C ALA A 33 -3.99 -3.97 8.29
N LEU A 34 -3.60 -5.01 9.02
CA LEU A 34 -4.38 -5.53 10.14
C LEU A 34 -4.45 -4.53 11.31
N ASP A 35 -3.34 -3.87 11.61
CA ASP A 35 -3.25 -2.84 12.65
C ASP A 35 -4.13 -1.63 12.34
N TYR A 36 -4.26 -1.26 11.06
CA TYR A 36 -5.11 -0.15 10.64
C TYR A 36 -6.62 -0.45 10.73
N VAL A 37 -7.02 -1.72 10.53
CA VAL A 37 -8.43 -2.13 10.49
C VAL A 37 -8.99 -2.45 11.89
N MET A 38 -8.13 -2.78 12.86
CA MET A 38 -8.51 -3.18 14.22
C MET A 38 -8.52 -2.04 15.23
#